data_AF-A0ABC8ARI3-F1
#
_entry.id   AF-A0ABC8ARI3-F1
#
_cell.length_a   1.000
_cell.length_b   1.000
_cell.length_c   1.000
_cell.angle_alpha   90.00
_cell.angle_beta   90.00
_cell.angle_gamma   90.00
#
_symmetry.space_group_name_H-M   'P 1'
#
loop_
_entity.id
_entity.type
_entity.pdbx_description
1 polymer ?
#
loop_
_entity_poly.entity_id
_entity_poly.type
_entity_poly.pdbx_seq_one_letter_code
_entity_poly.pdbx_strand_id
1 'polypeptide(L)'
;MTGGASAGTDPDGIYAYRPVRDANSAHFQFARLHEYDDGQAIAHWGTEARADQWEPITVDLIDHDSDGIALRPARMPYLDIGTLLFDGDDAIDAAARILRPYGELLPVRTTTGRTDLAVFHAFGLIGWGDEREHLNEFSYGVYLYLSPKDSNEIRRLGAFRHEIDPYGALFLSDELVRALGRAGLIEGTAFRICAPRLDSCG
;
A
#
# COMPACT_ATOMS: atom_id res chain seq x y z
N MET A 1 18.08 24.17 -26.20
CA MET A 1 18.79 23.04 -25.57
C MET A 1 18.45 23.05 -24.10
N THR A 2 17.36 22.38 -23.73
CA THR A 2 16.87 22.26 -22.36
C THR A 2 17.48 21.02 -21.75
N GLY A 3 18.29 21.23 -20.70
CA GLY A 3 18.81 20.14 -19.88
C GLY A 3 17.67 19.44 -19.16
N GLY A 4 17.44 18.18 -19.50
CA GLY A 4 16.60 17.30 -18.70
C GLY A 4 17.37 16.91 -17.45
N ALA A 5 16.93 17.41 -16.30
CA ALA A 5 17.38 16.88 -15.03
C ALA A 5 16.84 15.44 -14.92
N SER A 6 17.72 14.46 -15.07
CA SER A 6 17.43 13.10 -14.60
C SER A 6 17.21 13.18 -13.10
N ALA A 7 16.05 12.73 -12.62
CA ALA A 7 15.86 12.45 -11.20
C ALA A 7 16.90 11.38 -10.81
N GLY A 8 18.06 11.84 -10.32
CA GLY A 8 19.12 10.99 -9.81
C GLY A 8 18.55 10.22 -8.63
N THR A 9 18.28 8.93 -8.84
CA THR A 9 18.00 8.01 -7.75
C THR A 9 19.34 7.81 -7.06
N ASP A 10 19.50 8.37 -5.86
CA ASP A 10 20.67 8.12 -5.03
C ASP A 10 20.72 6.60 -4.78
N PRO A 11 21.75 5.88 -5.27
CA PRO A 11 21.81 4.42 -5.16
C PRO A 11 21.87 3.93 -3.71
N ASP A 12 22.19 4.82 -2.76
CA ASP A 12 22.21 4.52 -1.33
C ASP A 12 20.90 4.88 -0.61
N GLY A 13 19.98 5.58 -1.30
CA GLY A 13 18.70 6.01 -0.75
C GLY A 13 17.82 4.85 -0.29
N ILE A 14 17.44 4.85 0.99
CA ILE A 14 16.41 3.96 1.50
C ILE A 14 15.07 4.65 1.29
N TYR A 15 14.18 4.09 0.48
CA TYR A 15 12.87 4.69 0.23
C TYR A 15 11.76 3.75 0.66
N ALA A 16 10.72 4.33 1.25
CA ALA A 16 9.44 3.68 1.40
C ALA A 16 8.45 4.25 0.38
N TYR A 17 7.42 3.47 0.08
CA TYR A 17 6.38 3.79 -0.87
C TYR A 17 5.03 3.49 -0.25
N ARG A 18 4.10 4.43 -0.42
CA ARG A 18 2.70 4.25 -0.02
C ARG A 18 1.83 4.01 -1.26
N PRO A 19 0.93 3.01 -1.25
CA PRO A 19 -0.13 2.88 -2.26
C PRO A 19 -1.00 4.14 -2.27
N VAL A 20 -1.24 4.71 -3.44
CA VAL A 20 -2.10 5.89 -3.62
C VAL A 20 -2.95 5.74 -4.87
N ARG A 21 -4.04 6.52 -4.90
CA ARG A 21 -4.78 6.81 -6.12
C ARG A 21 -4.40 8.18 -6.64
N ASP A 22 -3.89 8.25 -7.87
CA ASP A 22 -3.50 9.49 -8.53
C ASP A 22 -4.03 9.54 -9.97
N ALA A 23 -3.64 10.55 -10.74
CA ALA A 23 -4.05 10.68 -12.14
C ALA A 23 -3.59 9.50 -13.03
N ASN A 24 -2.51 8.81 -12.67
CA ASN A 24 -1.99 7.66 -13.42
C ASN A 24 -2.78 6.39 -13.13
N SER A 25 -3.37 6.24 -11.95
CA SER A 25 -4.22 5.09 -11.61
C SER A 25 -5.73 5.37 -11.69
N ALA A 26 -6.14 6.62 -11.90
CA ALA A 26 -7.55 7.03 -11.89
C ALA A 26 -8.45 6.32 -12.92
N HIS A 27 -7.87 5.83 -14.01
CA HIS A 27 -8.58 5.15 -15.10
C HIS A 27 -8.71 3.63 -14.92
N PHE A 28 -8.23 3.10 -13.80
CA PHE A 28 -8.36 1.70 -13.41
C PHE A 28 -9.44 1.50 -12.36
N GLN A 29 -9.93 0.27 -12.29
CA GLN A 29 -10.78 -0.21 -11.20
C GLN A 29 -10.11 0.03 -9.85
N PHE A 30 -10.93 0.38 -8.87
CA PHE A 30 -10.51 0.57 -7.49
C PHE A 30 -11.57 -0.03 -6.57
N ALA A 31 -11.21 -0.24 -5.31
CA ALA A 31 -12.11 -0.79 -4.32
C ALA A 31 -12.22 0.15 -3.12
N ARG A 32 -13.37 0.09 -2.47
CA ARG A 32 -13.59 0.71 -1.16
C ARG A 32 -14.14 -0.34 -0.21
N LEU A 33 -13.95 -0.10 1.08
CA LEU A 33 -14.59 -0.92 2.10
C LEU A 33 -16.11 -0.73 2.04
N HIS A 34 -16.85 -1.81 2.27
CA HIS A 34 -18.30 -1.76 2.26
C HIS A 34 -18.84 -1.02 3.50
N GLU A 35 -18.27 -1.31 4.67
CA GLU A 35 -18.71 -0.76 5.95
C GLU A 35 -17.54 -0.24 6.80
N TYR A 36 -17.87 0.55 7.83
CA TYR A 36 -16.88 1.10 8.77
C TYR A 36 -16.15 0.02 9.56
N ASP A 37 -16.85 -1.04 9.97
CA ASP A 37 -16.28 -2.12 10.79
C ASP A 37 -15.19 -2.90 10.04
N ASP A 38 -15.34 -3.08 8.72
CA ASP A 38 -14.29 -3.64 7.86
C ASP A 38 -13.02 -2.78 7.93
N GLY A 39 -13.15 -1.45 7.96
CA GLY A 39 -12.01 -0.54 8.08
C GLY A 39 -11.33 -0.60 9.44
N GLN A 40 -12.12 -0.73 10.51
CA GLN A 40 -11.57 -0.96 11.84
C GLN A 40 -10.82 -2.29 11.92
N ALA A 41 -11.35 -3.36 11.33
CA ALA A 41 -10.65 -4.64 11.29
C ALA A 41 -9.23 -4.47 10.73
N ILE A 42 -9.10 -3.74 9.61
CA ILE A 42 -7.82 -3.49 8.93
C ILE A 42 -6.84 -2.64 9.74
N ALA A 43 -7.32 -1.53 10.27
CA ALA A 43 -6.50 -0.63 11.07
C ALA A 43 -5.88 -1.34 12.30
N HIS A 44 -6.59 -2.33 12.86
CA HIS A 44 -6.21 -3.01 14.10
C HIS A 44 -5.55 -4.39 13.92
N TRP A 45 -5.11 -4.77 12.71
CA TRP A 45 -4.62 -6.15 12.47
C TRP A 45 -3.43 -6.62 13.35
N GLY A 46 -2.73 -5.73 14.05
CA GLY A 46 -1.53 -6.10 14.84
C GLY A 46 -0.42 -6.67 13.94
N THR A 47 0.63 -7.30 14.45
CA THR A 47 1.72 -7.85 13.60
C THR A 47 1.67 -9.36 13.44
N GLU A 48 0.71 -10.02 14.07
CA GLU A 48 0.58 -11.47 14.12
C GLU A 48 -0.19 -12.01 12.91
N ALA A 49 0.04 -13.28 12.57
CA ALA A 49 -0.76 -13.98 11.58
C ALA A 49 -2.22 -14.13 12.05
N ARG A 50 -3.16 -13.96 11.13
CA ARG A 50 -4.60 -13.89 11.32
C ARG A 50 -5.36 -14.85 10.40
N ALA A 51 -4.74 -15.50 9.41
CA ALA A 51 -5.44 -16.36 8.46
C ALA A 51 -6.44 -17.35 9.08
N ASP A 52 -6.09 -17.99 10.20
CA ASP A 52 -6.95 -18.97 10.88
C ASP A 52 -8.18 -18.36 11.57
N GLN A 53 -8.11 -17.07 11.91
CA GLN A 53 -9.16 -16.32 12.61
C GLN A 53 -9.83 -15.30 11.67
N TRP A 54 -9.45 -15.31 10.40
CA TRP A 54 -9.83 -14.28 9.46
C TRP A 54 -11.27 -14.48 8.99
N GLU A 55 -12.10 -13.48 9.28
CA GLU A 55 -13.40 -13.34 8.65
C GLU A 55 -13.24 -12.41 7.42
N PRO A 56 -13.55 -12.87 6.20
CA PRO A 56 -13.41 -12.05 5.00
C PRO A 56 -14.22 -10.76 5.08
N ILE A 57 -13.51 -9.63 5.03
CA ILE A 57 -14.10 -8.30 4.88
C ILE A 57 -14.82 -8.17 3.54
N THR A 58 -15.73 -7.20 3.45
CA THR A 58 -16.47 -6.93 2.23
C THR A 58 -15.97 -5.64 1.57
N VAL A 59 -15.71 -5.71 0.26
CA VAL A 59 -15.33 -4.54 -0.54
C VAL A 59 -16.32 -4.31 -1.67
N ASP A 60 -16.54 -3.05 -2.00
CA ASP A 60 -17.20 -2.65 -3.24
C ASP A 60 -16.12 -2.43 -4.30
N LEU A 61 -16.11 -3.28 -5.33
CA LEU A 61 -15.27 -3.05 -6.51
C LEU A 61 -15.98 -2.05 -7.43
N ILE A 62 -15.32 -0.93 -7.71
CA ILE A 62 -15.82 0.14 -8.56
C ILE A 62 -15.26 -0.02 -9.96
N ASP A 63 -16.16 -0.26 -10.91
CA ASP A 63 -15.85 -0.55 -12.31
C ASP A 63 -16.31 0.55 -13.27
N HIS A 64 -16.98 1.59 -12.77
CA HIS A 64 -17.34 2.79 -13.52
C HIS A 64 -16.96 4.04 -12.74
N ASP A 65 -16.55 5.10 -13.43
CA ASP A 65 -16.36 6.41 -12.82
C ASP A 65 -17.69 7.14 -12.55
N SER A 66 -17.61 8.38 -12.05
CA SER A 66 -18.78 9.20 -11.73
C SER A 66 -19.66 9.56 -12.94
N ASP A 67 -19.10 9.50 -14.15
CA ASP A 67 -19.82 9.78 -15.39
C ASP A 67 -20.38 8.48 -16.02
N GLY A 68 -20.17 7.33 -15.36
CA GLY A 68 -20.59 6.02 -15.84
C GLY A 68 -19.69 5.44 -16.91
N ILE A 69 -18.45 5.94 -17.07
CA ILE A 69 -17.47 5.40 -18.00
C ILE A 69 -16.80 4.19 -17.35
N ALA A 70 -16.75 3.08 -18.09
CA ALA A 70 -16.11 1.86 -17.63
C ALA A 70 -14.60 2.07 -17.40
N LEU A 71 -14.14 1.66 -16.22
CA LEU A 71 -12.74 1.67 -15.82
C LEU A 71 -12.01 0.44 -16.34
N ARG A 72 -10.68 0.56 -16.53
CA ARG A 72 -9.84 -0.57 -16.95
C ARG A 72 -9.69 -1.58 -15.81
N PRO A 73 -9.74 -2.90 -16.09
CA PRO A 73 -9.43 -3.91 -15.08
C PRO A 73 -8.04 -3.74 -14.48
N ALA A 74 -7.90 -4.07 -13.20
CA ALA A 74 -6.66 -3.96 -12.45
C ALA A 74 -6.35 -5.28 -11.74
N ARG A 75 -5.07 -5.69 -11.76
CA ARG A 75 -4.60 -6.85 -10.97
C ARG A 75 -4.38 -6.50 -9.50
N MET A 76 -4.10 -5.22 -9.24
CA MET A 76 -3.99 -4.68 -7.90
C MET A 76 -4.78 -3.37 -7.82
N PRO A 77 -6.13 -3.45 -7.80
CA PRO A 77 -6.97 -2.28 -7.67
C PRO A 77 -6.62 -1.53 -6.38
N TYR A 78 -6.58 -0.19 -6.45
CA TYR A 78 -6.35 0.61 -5.26
C TYR A 78 -7.49 0.40 -4.26
N LEU A 79 -7.17 0.04 -3.02
CA LEU A 79 -8.12 -0.03 -1.91
C LEU A 79 -8.01 1.25 -1.08
N ASP A 80 -9.12 1.96 -0.88
CA ASP A 80 -9.24 3.29 -0.27
C ASP A 80 -8.93 3.40 1.25
N ILE A 81 -7.93 2.65 1.68
CA ILE A 81 -7.29 2.72 2.99
C ILE A 81 -5.77 2.60 2.88
N GLY A 82 -5.22 2.50 1.66
CA GLY A 82 -3.79 2.47 1.42
C GLY A 82 -3.11 1.15 1.77
N THR A 83 -3.83 0.02 1.64
CA THR A 83 -3.23 -1.34 1.64
C THR A 83 -3.32 -1.97 0.24
N LEU A 84 -2.74 -3.16 0.05
CA LEU A 84 -2.77 -3.87 -1.23
C LEU A 84 -3.99 -4.78 -1.30
N LEU A 85 -4.75 -4.67 -2.38
CA LEU A 85 -5.80 -5.60 -2.77
C LEU A 85 -5.40 -6.22 -4.10
N PHE A 86 -5.44 -7.54 -4.21
CA PHE A 86 -5.18 -8.27 -5.44
C PHE A 86 -6.48 -8.88 -5.97
N ASP A 87 -6.69 -8.79 -7.29
CA ASP A 87 -7.88 -9.29 -7.99
C ASP A 87 -7.48 -10.43 -8.94
N GLY A 88 -8.07 -11.61 -8.72
CA GLY A 88 -7.88 -12.84 -9.48
C GLY A 88 -6.80 -13.77 -8.91
N ASP A 89 -7.06 -15.07 -9.03
CA ASP A 89 -6.18 -16.13 -8.50
C ASP A 89 -4.73 -16.02 -8.98
N ASP A 90 -4.52 -15.71 -10.27
CA ASP A 90 -3.18 -15.54 -10.85
C ASP A 90 -2.40 -14.40 -10.19
N ALA A 91 -3.07 -13.28 -9.88
CA ALA A 91 -2.46 -12.13 -9.22
C ALA A 91 -2.14 -12.45 -7.76
N ILE A 92 -3.07 -13.12 -7.07
CA ILE A 92 -2.91 -13.58 -5.68
C ILE A 92 -1.73 -14.55 -5.56
N ASP A 93 -1.65 -15.56 -6.44
CA ASP A 93 -0.57 -16.55 -6.43
C ASP A 93 0.81 -15.91 -6.71
N ALA A 94 0.88 -14.97 -7.65
CA ALA A 94 2.10 -14.25 -7.95
C ALA A 94 2.52 -13.34 -6.78
N ALA A 95 1.57 -12.62 -6.19
CA ALA A 95 1.79 -11.78 -5.01
C ALA A 95 2.24 -12.61 -3.81
N ALA A 96 1.63 -13.77 -3.57
CA ALA A 96 1.96 -14.66 -2.46
C ALA A 96 3.44 -15.08 -2.48
N ARG A 97 4.01 -15.34 -3.65
CA ARG A 97 5.44 -15.71 -3.79
C ARG A 97 6.39 -14.58 -3.38
N ILE A 98 5.97 -13.33 -3.58
CA ILE A 98 6.76 -12.12 -3.30
C ILE A 98 6.57 -11.68 -1.84
N LEU A 99 5.33 -11.70 -1.36
CA LEU A 99 4.92 -11.07 -0.12
C LEU A 99 4.97 -12.00 1.10
N ARG A 100 5.00 -13.32 0.91
CA ARG A 100 5.03 -14.32 2.00
C ARG A 100 6.08 -14.05 3.10
N PRO A 101 7.28 -13.52 2.83
CA PRO A 101 8.23 -13.21 3.90
C PRO A 101 7.81 -12.07 4.82
N TYR A 102 6.88 -11.21 4.38
CA TYR A 102 6.56 -9.93 4.99
C TYR A 102 5.16 -9.86 5.59
N GLY A 103 4.35 -10.89 5.35
CA GLY A 103 2.93 -10.88 5.71
C GLY A 103 2.18 -12.05 5.10
N GLU A 104 0.88 -11.92 5.06
CA GLU A 104 -0.03 -12.91 4.48
C GLU A 104 -1.10 -12.24 3.61
N LEU A 105 -1.66 -13.03 2.69
CA LEU A 105 -2.80 -12.63 1.89
C LEU A 105 -4.06 -13.20 2.53
N LEU A 106 -5.00 -12.32 2.85
CA LEU A 106 -6.24 -12.65 3.51
C LEU A 106 -7.40 -12.53 2.51
N PRO A 107 -8.28 -13.55 2.39
CA PRO A 107 -9.35 -13.54 1.42
C PRO A 107 -10.34 -12.39 1.67
N VAL A 108 -10.83 -11.80 0.59
CA VAL A 108 -11.81 -10.71 0.58
C VAL A 108 -13.00 -11.14 -0.26
N ARG A 109 -14.19 -10.66 0.10
CA ARG A 109 -15.39 -10.85 -0.73
C ARG A 109 -15.94 -9.54 -1.25
N THR A 110 -16.66 -9.59 -2.37
CA THR A 110 -17.46 -8.45 -2.84
C THR A 110 -18.89 -8.56 -2.35
N THR A 111 -19.63 -7.45 -2.40
CA THR A 111 -21.09 -7.43 -2.20
C THR A 111 -21.86 -8.30 -3.19
N THR A 112 -21.28 -8.57 -4.36
CA THR A 112 -21.82 -9.49 -5.37
C THR A 112 -21.49 -10.96 -5.11
N GLY A 113 -20.70 -11.27 -4.07
CA GLY A 113 -20.32 -12.63 -3.69
C GLY A 113 -19.08 -13.19 -4.39
N ARG A 114 -18.33 -12.36 -5.14
CA ARG A 114 -17.00 -12.77 -5.64
C ARG A 114 -16.05 -12.97 -4.46
N THR A 115 -15.12 -13.93 -4.59
CA THR A 115 -14.17 -14.32 -3.54
C THR A 115 -12.74 -14.48 -4.07
N ASP A 116 -12.51 -14.12 -5.32
CA ASP A 116 -11.22 -14.14 -6.01
C ASP A 116 -10.40 -12.87 -5.72
N LEU A 117 -10.51 -12.34 -4.50
CA LEU A 117 -9.80 -11.16 -4.05
C LEU A 117 -9.03 -11.47 -2.76
N ALA A 118 -7.87 -10.85 -2.59
CA ALA A 118 -7.14 -10.94 -1.33
C ALA A 118 -6.50 -9.60 -0.95
N VAL A 119 -6.61 -9.25 0.33
CA VAL A 119 -5.94 -8.09 0.91
C VAL A 119 -4.64 -8.53 1.57
N PHE A 120 -3.60 -7.71 1.49
CA PHE A 120 -2.34 -7.99 2.14
C PHE A 120 -2.31 -7.46 3.58
N HIS A 121 -2.00 -8.36 4.51
CA HIS A 121 -1.74 -8.05 5.91
C HIS A 121 -0.24 -8.13 6.18
N ALA A 122 0.37 -6.99 6.54
CA ALA A 122 1.79 -6.91 6.83
C ALA A 122 2.10 -7.18 8.30
N PHE A 123 3.14 -7.97 8.54
CA PHE A 123 3.67 -8.27 9.87
C PHE A 123 4.65 -7.20 10.37
N GLY A 124 5.16 -6.34 9.48
CA GLY A 124 6.07 -5.27 9.84
C GLY A 124 5.36 -4.10 10.52
N LEU A 125 5.98 -3.57 11.57
CA LEU A 125 5.58 -2.36 12.25
C LEU A 125 6.83 -1.51 12.49
N ILE A 126 6.79 -0.24 12.10
CA ILE A 126 7.90 0.70 12.27
C ILE A 126 7.48 1.84 13.22
N GLY A 127 8.40 2.25 14.09
CA GLY A 127 8.20 3.35 15.02
C GLY A 127 8.90 4.65 14.58
N TRP A 128 8.41 5.80 15.07
CA TRP A 128 8.99 7.13 14.82
C TRP A 128 10.35 7.34 15.49
N GLY A 129 11.26 7.98 14.76
CA GLY A 129 12.50 8.60 15.23
C GLY A 129 12.27 9.81 16.12
N ASP A 130 11.33 10.69 15.75
CA ASP A 130 10.93 11.87 16.54
C ASP A 130 9.41 12.07 16.49
N GLU A 131 8.77 12.20 17.66
CA GLU A 131 7.31 12.30 17.85
C GLU A 131 6.70 13.59 17.27
N ARG A 132 7.54 14.57 16.89
CA ARG A 132 7.13 15.91 16.42
C ARG A 132 6.79 15.99 14.93
N GLU A 133 7.06 14.94 14.17
CA GLU A 133 6.69 14.89 12.76
C GLU A 133 5.25 14.44 12.62
N HIS A 134 4.33 15.38 12.83
CA HIS A 134 2.91 15.14 12.67
C HIS A 134 2.59 14.71 11.24
N LEU A 135 1.78 13.65 11.10
CA LEU A 135 0.93 13.37 9.94
C LEU A 135 0.03 14.58 9.69
N ASN A 136 0.55 15.61 9.01
CA ASN A 136 -0.24 16.77 8.62
C ASN A 136 -0.99 16.42 7.32
N GLU A 137 -2.15 15.79 7.47
CA GLU A 137 -3.16 15.74 6.43
C GLU A 137 -3.83 17.12 6.27
N PHE A 138 -3.22 17.97 5.46
CA PHE A 138 -3.94 19.11 4.87
C PHE A 138 -3.73 19.12 3.37
N SER A 139 -4.69 18.50 2.66
CA SER A 139 -5.33 18.89 1.39
C SER A 139 -4.52 19.44 0.19
N TYR A 140 -3.20 19.55 0.23
CA TYR A 140 -2.41 20.19 -0.83
C TYR A 140 -1.06 19.49 -1.07
N GLY A 141 -1.07 18.16 -1.19
CA GLY A 141 0.00 17.45 -1.88
C GLY A 141 1.38 17.44 -1.18
N VAL A 142 1.43 17.57 0.14
CA VAL A 142 2.71 17.57 0.88
C VAL A 142 3.24 16.14 1.09
N TYR A 143 4.56 16.02 0.95
CA TYR A 143 5.36 14.83 1.16
C TYR A 143 5.06 14.19 2.52
N LEU A 144 4.71 12.90 2.51
CA LEU A 144 4.73 12.10 3.72
C LEU A 144 6.20 11.77 3.99
N TYR A 145 6.81 12.48 4.93
CA TYR A 145 8.14 12.15 5.42
C TYR A 145 7.99 11.03 6.43
N LEU A 146 8.80 9.98 6.26
CA LEU A 146 8.99 8.99 7.31
C LEU A 146 10.26 9.41 8.05
N SER A 147 10.21 9.56 9.36
CA SER A 147 11.42 9.62 10.17
C SER A 147 11.46 8.33 10.98
N PRO A 148 11.90 7.20 10.40
CA PRO A 148 12.05 5.97 11.17
C PRO A 148 13.22 6.11 12.16
N LYS A 149 13.13 5.47 13.34
CA LYS A 149 14.27 5.41 14.30
C LYS A 149 15.56 4.90 13.66
N ASP A 150 15.42 3.87 12.81
CA ASP A 150 16.48 3.34 11.98
C ASP A 150 15.95 3.14 10.55
N SER A 151 16.50 3.90 9.61
CA SER A 151 16.09 3.82 8.20
C SER A 151 16.32 2.43 7.59
N ASN A 152 17.26 1.64 8.10
CA ASN A 152 17.48 0.27 7.63
C ASN A 152 16.30 -0.65 7.93
N GLU A 153 15.42 -0.30 8.88
CA GLU A 153 14.20 -1.07 9.14
C GLU A 153 13.27 -1.10 7.93
N ILE A 154 13.25 -0.06 7.09
CA ILE A 154 12.47 -0.05 5.85
C ILE A 154 12.88 -1.22 4.94
N ARG A 155 14.19 -1.45 4.77
CA ARG A 155 14.71 -2.58 3.97
C ARG A 155 14.46 -3.91 4.67
N ARG A 156 14.74 -3.98 5.98
CA ARG A 156 14.61 -5.22 6.77
C ARG A 156 13.18 -5.72 6.84
N LEU A 157 12.22 -4.82 7.08
CA LEU A 157 10.81 -5.16 7.21
C LEU A 157 10.16 -5.40 5.85
N GLY A 158 10.59 -4.71 4.79
CA GLY A 158 10.13 -4.91 3.42
C GLY A 158 8.71 -4.37 3.16
N ALA A 159 7.74 -4.78 3.97
CA ALA A 159 6.39 -4.24 4.05
C ALA A 159 6.03 -3.99 5.52
N PHE A 160 5.49 -2.82 5.82
CA PHE A 160 5.23 -2.43 7.20
C PHE A 160 4.12 -1.40 7.29
N ARG A 161 3.52 -1.31 8.47
CA ARG A 161 2.65 -0.19 8.85
C ARG A 161 3.35 0.70 9.86
N HIS A 162 2.76 1.86 10.05
CA HIS A 162 3.23 2.83 11.02
C HIS A 162 2.34 2.76 12.28
N GLU A 163 2.93 2.73 13.48
CA GLU A 163 2.21 2.58 14.76
C GLU A 163 1.10 3.61 15.01
N ILE A 164 1.34 4.86 14.64
CA ILE A 164 0.39 5.96 14.88
C ILE A 164 -0.49 6.31 13.67
N ASP A 165 -0.36 5.63 12.53
CA ASP A 165 -1.20 5.96 11.37
C ASP A 165 -2.64 5.52 11.66
N PRO A 166 -3.59 6.46 11.80
CA PRO A 166 -4.95 6.13 12.23
C PRO A 166 -5.72 5.30 11.20
N TYR A 167 -5.25 5.26 9.95
CA TYR A 167 -5.84 4.50 8.86
C TYR A 167 -5.11 3.17 8.62
N GLY A 168 -4.01 2.92 9.34
CA GLY A 168 -3.22 1.70 9.20
C GLY A 168 -2.58 1.54 7.81
N ALA A 169 -2.26 2.66 7.13
CA ALA A 169 -1.73 2.61 5.77
C ALA A 169 -0.46 1.77 5.66
N LEU A 170 -0.35 1.04 4.56
CA LEU A 170 0.78 0.19 4.25
C LEU A 170 1.90 1.00 3.60
N PHE A 171 3.13 0.64 3.97
CA PHE A 171 4.36 1.10 3.37
C PHE A 171 5.16 -0.08 2.85
N LEU A 172 5.77 0.10 1.68
CA LEU A 172 6.62 -0.89 1.04
C LEU A 172 8.01 -0.32 0.78
N SER A 173 9.04 -1.13 0.91
CA SER A 173 10.38 -0.81 0.43
C SER A 173 10.43 -0.69 -1.10
N ASP A 174 11.41 0.06 -1.62
CA ASP A 174 11.68 0.13 -3.07
C ASP A 174 11.83 -1.25 -3.72
N GLU A 175 12.56 -2.16 -3.05
CA GLU A 175 12.80 -3.51 -3.55
C GLU A 175 11.49 -4.27 -3.76
N LEU A 176 10.55 -4.16 -2.82
CA LEU A 176 9.28 -4.86 -2.89
C LEU A 176 8.37 -4.27 -3.97
N VAL A 177 8.30 -2.94 -4.09
CA VAL A 177 7.55 -2.27 -5.17
C VAL A 177 8.08 -2.69 -6.53
N ARG A 178 9.40 -2.74 -6.71
CA ARG A 178 10.02 -3.21 -7.95
C ARG A 178 9.76 -4.69 -8.21
N ALA A 179 9.75 -5.53 -7.18
CA ALA A 179 9.43 -6.95 -7.32
C ALA A 179 7.98 -7.16 -7.81
N LEU A 180 7.02 -6.47 -7.19
CA LEU A 180 5.61 -6.46 -7.63
C LEU A 180 5.47 -5.90 -9.05
N GLY A 181 6.21 -4.84 -9.38
CA GLY A 181 6.23 -4.24 -10.71
C GLY A 181 6.74 -5.19 -11.78
N ARG A 182 7.85 -5.90 -11.53
CA ARG A 182 8.40 -6.92 -12.44
C ARG A 182 7.47 -8.11 -12.64
N ALA A 183 6.64 -8.43 -11.65
CA ALA A 183 5.61 -9.45 -11.75
C ALA A 183 4.34 -8.97 -12.49
N GLY A 184 4.28 -7.70 -12.89
CA GLY A 184 3.12 -7.13 -13.56
C GLY A 184 1.89 -7.06 -12.65
N LEU A 185 2.09 -6.81 -11.35
CA LEU A 185 1.02 -6.76 -10.35
C LEU A 185 0.56 -5.34 -10.05
N ILE A 186 1.41 -4.32 -10.24
CA ILE A 186 1.12 -2.95 -9.81
C ILE A 186 0.07 -2.20 -10.67
N GLU A 187 -0.55 -2.89 -11.64
CA GLU A 187 -1.59 -2.29 -12.48
C GLU A 187 -2.83 -1.97 -11.63
N GLY A 188 -3.22 -0.69 -11.63
CA GLY A 188 -4.37 -0.17 -10.86
C GLY A 188 -4.03 0.61 -9.60
N THR A 189 -2.77 0.59 -9.17
CA THR A 189 -2.30 1.31 -7.98
C THR A 189 -1.04 2.09 -8.29
N ALA A 190 -1.03 3.38 -7.96
CA ALA A 190 0.18 4.20 -8.01
C ALA A 190 0.92 4.11 -6.67
N PHE A 191 2.23 4.37 -6.69
CA PHE A 191 3.06 4.37 -5.50
C PHE A 191 3.74 5.72 -5.34
N ARG A 192 3.48 6.39 -4.21
CA ARG A 192 4.14 7.65 -3.88
C ARG A 192 5.34 7.39 -3.00
N ILE A 193 6.47 8.01 -3.34
CA ILE A 193 7.68 7.97 -2.52
C ILE A 193 7.42 8.73 -1.21
N CYS A 194 7.72 8.04 -0.12
CA CYS A 194 7.82 8.58 1.24
C CYS A 194 9.30 8.56 1.60
N ALA A 195 10.03 9.62 1.22
CA ALA A 195 11.46 9.68 1.46
C ALA A 195 11.71 9.80 2.97
N PRO A 196 12.67 9.04 3.53
CA PRO A 196 12.99 9.21 4.91
C PRO A 196 13.64 10.57 5.11
N ARG A 197 13.23 11.28 6.15
CA ARG A 197 13.99 12.43 6.60
C ARG A 197 15.19 11.90 7.37
N LEU A 198 16.35 11.89 6.72
CA LEU A 198 17.60 11.72 7.42
C LEU A 198 17.89 13.07 8.07
N ASP A 199 17.56 13.20 9.36
CA ASP A 199 18.17 14.27 10.14
C ASP A 199 19.67 14.04 10.07
N SER A 200 20.37 14.88 9.31
CA SER A 200 21.81 14.94 9.34
C SER A 200 22.21 15.32 10.76
N CYS A 201 22.50 14.33 11.61
CA CYS A 201 23.16 14.55 12.88
C CYS A 201 24.51 15.22 12.61
N GLY A 202 24.59 16.51 12.92
CA GLY A 202 25.79 17.10 13.49
C GLY A 202 25.90 16.78 14.97
#